data_AF-A0A7C1NDT2-F1
#
_entry.id   AF-A0A7C1NDT2-F1
#
_cell.length_a   1.000
_cell.length_b   1.000
_cell.length_c   1.000
_cell.angle_alpha   90.00
_cell.angle_beta   90.00
_cell.angle_gamma   90.00
#
_symmetry.space_group_name_H-M   'P 1'
#
loop_
_entity.id
_entity.type
_entity.pdbx_description
1 polymer ?
#
loop_
_entity_poly.entity_id
_entity_poly.type
_entity_poly.pdbx_seq_one_letter_code
_entity_poly.pdbx_strand_id
1 'polypeptide(L)'
;MGLGDLPIIRAIGDFFRSAFIREKPFVWEPGRIGPKFDWLDHTHILIREGPLANREMEIVTEIFPNKANVFVSMNGEKIGRTYIERDPPGVGVILWDIAVKEGYRRKGIASIMTYVIFRELLSIQKTAFFKIRMMRLMKPAEKNIELQNVGIGVIGNRLGFTPEFNLDRLLKPDNIVSLEVLPAKGEFPPSFKIVIKTFPLVLIAFVLDTDTLKPVDDFRTYVQLTKDESTIYNWVRRGLIVVGNGNYWLRRNGIDQFVNHLATDEWEARDFRRKVRPV
;
A
#
# COMPACT_ATOMS: atom_id res chain seq x y z
N MET A 1 3.50 48.22 -17.13
CA MET A 1 2.43 47.20 -17.18
C MET A 1 2.86 46.15 -18.18
N GLY A 2 3.22 44.97 -17.70
CA GLY A 2 3.77 43.90 -18.55
C GLY A 2 2.66 43.21 -19.36
N LEU A 3 3.00 42.81 -20.59
CA LEU A 3 2.16 42.09 -21.56
C LEU A 3 1.69 40.68 -21.10
N GLY A 4 1.73 40.37 -19.80
CA GLY A 4 1.47 39.05 -19.23
C GLY A 4 0.03 38.78 -18.77
N ASP A 5 -0.85 39.78 -18.72
CA ASP A 5 -2.20 39.69 -18.13
C ASP A 5 -3.33 39.65 -19.18
N LEU A 6 -3.10 39.01 -20.32
CA LEU A 6 -4.17 38.70 -21.26
C LEU A 6 -4.70 37.27 -21.02
N PRO A 7 -6.00 37.09 -20.67
CA PRO A 7 -6.62 35.78 -20.41
C PRO A 7 -6.39 34.74 -21.52
N ILE A 8 -6.22 35.23 -22.75
CA ILE A 8 -5.99 34.43 -23.96
C ILE A 8 -4.61 33.76 -23.94
N ILE A 9 -3.57 34.43 -23.42
CA ILE A 9 -2.21 33.86 -23.33
C ILE A 9 -2.16 32.75 -22.26
N ARG A 10 -2.91 32.90 -21.15
CA ARG A 10 -3.10 31.83 -20.16
C ARG A 10 -3.87 30.64 -20.73
N ALA A 11 -4.98 30.87 -21.44
CA ALA A 11 -5.76 29.80 -22.05
C ALA A 11 -4.97 29.01 -23.10
N ILE A 12 -4.15 29.69 -23.90
CA ILE A 12 -3.24 29.06 -24.86
C ILE A 12 -2.13 28.29 -24.11
N GLY A 13 -1.54 28.88 -23.06
CA GLY A 13 -0.54 28.20 -22.22
C GLY A 13 -1.06 26.94 -21.52
N ASP A 14 -2.30 26.95 -21.04
CA ASP A 14 -2.96 25.81 -20.40
C ASP A 14 -3.38 24.75 -21.44
N PHE A 15 -3.77 25.17 -22.66
CA PHE A 15 -4.02 24.28 -23.79
C PHE A 15 -2.73 23.61 -24.29
N PHE A 16 -1.61 24.34 -24.37
CA PHE A 16 -0.32 23.77 -24.73
C PHE A 16 0.25 22.88 -23.62
N ARG A 17 0.07 23.20 -22.33
CA ARG A 17 0.43 22.29 -21.23
C ARG A 17 -0.41 21.02 -21.24
N SER A 18 -1.70 21.08 -21.53
CA SER A 18 -2.55 19.89 -21.64
C SER A 18 -2.29 19.08 -22.91
N ALA A 19 -1.91 19.72 -24.02
CA ALA A 19 -1.61 19.06 -25.29
C ALA A 19 -0.19 18.47 -25.37
N PHE A 20 0.80 19.03 -24.66
CA PHE A 20 2.21 18.59 -24.71
C PHE A 20 2.73 17.89 -23.46
N ILE A 21 2.02 17.92 -22.33
CA ILE A 21 2.22 16.87 -21.31
C ILE A 21 1.52 15.63 -21.84
N ARG A 22 2.16 14.95 -22.79
CA ARG A 22 1.85 13.55 -23.06
C ARG A 22 2.09 12.82 -21.76
N GLU A 23 1.03 12.60 -20.98
CA GLU A 23 1.04 11.55 -19.97
C GLU A 23 1.64 10.32 -20.66
N LYS A 24 2.69 9.75 -20.06
CA LYS A 24 3.32 8.57 -20.62
C LYS A 24 2.20 7.57 -20.93
N PRO A 25 2.17 6.97 -22.14
CA PRO A 25 1.15 6.00 -22.45
C PRO A 25 1.21 4.88 -21.40
N PHE A 26 0.05 4.50 -20.88
CA PHE A 26 -0.06 3.40 -19.94
C PHE A 26 0.49 2.12 -20.60
N VAL A 27 1.43 1.46 -19.92
CA VAL A 27 2.01 0.18 -20.34
C VAL A 27 1.49 -0.89 -19.38
N TRP A 28 0.87 -1.93 -19.95
CA TRP A 28 0.45 -3.08 -19.17
C TRP A 28 1.66 -3.98 -18.88
N GLU A 29 2.01 -4.07 -17.60
CA GLU A 29 3.12 -4.88 -17.09
C GLU A 29 2.60 -5.69 -15.91
N PRO A 30 2.03 -6.88 -16.14
CA PRO A 30 1.29 -7.62 -15.11
C PRO A 30 2.17 -7.92 -13.89
N GLY A 31 1.69 -7.49 -12.72
CA GLY A 31 2.34 -7.67 -11.42
C GLY A 31 1.59 -8.67 -10.54
N ARG A 32 2.17 -9.00 -9.37
CA ARG A 32 1.53 -9.87 -8.37
C ARG A 32 1.72 -9.33 -6.96
N ILE A 33 0.65 -9.33 -6.17
CA ILE A 33 0.66 -8.86 -4.77
C ILE A 33 0.97 -10.02 -3.82
N GLY A 34 0.51 -11.23 -4.17
CA GLY A 34 0.51 -12.42 -3.33
C GLY A 34 0.73 -13.70 -4.13
N PRO A 35 0.43 -14.87 -3.53
CA PRO A 35 0.60 -16.14 -4.19
C PRO A 35 -0.35 -16.27 -5.38
N LYS A 36 0.09 -16.99 -6.41
CA LYS A 36 -0.74 -17.48 -7.51
C LYS A 36 -1.83 -18.41 -6.98
N PHE A 37 -3.03 -18.24 -7.49
CA PHE A 37 -4.18 -19.10 -7.25
C PHE A 37 -5.04 -19.15 -8.51
N ASP A 38 -5.87 -20.18 -8.62
CA ASP A 38 -6.88 -20.30 -9.67
C ASP A 38 -8.27 -20.31 -9.03
N TRP A 39 -9.25 -19.73 -9.72
CA TRP A 39 -10.66 -19.88 -9.34
C TRP A 39 -11.15 -21.27 -9.73
N LEU A 40 -11.78 -21.96 -8.79
CA LEU A 40 -12.46 -23.23 -9.01
C LEU A 40 -13.94 -23.00 -9.34
N ASP A 41 -14.54 -22.01 -8.68
CA ASP A 41 -15.89 -21.52 -8.93
C ASP A 41 -15.98 -20.04 -8.51
N HIS A 42 -17.19 -19.52 -8.26
CA HIS A 42 -17.42 -18.12 -7.89
C HIS A 42 -16.94 -17.75 -6.48
N THR A 43 -16.73 -18.72 -5.60
CA THR A 43 -16.34 -18.51 -4.20
C THR A 43 -15.10 -19.31 -3.82
N HIS A 44 -14.70 -20.32 -4.57
CA HIS A 44 -13.56 -21.17 -4.22
C HIS A 44 -12.35 -20.89 -5.09
N ILE A 45 -11.18 -20.90 -4.44
CA ILE A 45 -9.88 -20.81 -5.10
C ILE A 45 -8.98 -21.98 -4.69
N LEU A 46 -8.05 -22.32 -5.58
CA LEU A 46 -6.97 -23.26 -5.32
C LEU A 46 -5.63 -22.52 -5.34
N ILE A 47 -4.92 -22.52 -4.21
CA ILE A 47 -3.59 -21.90 -4.11
C ILE A 47 -2.56 -22.73 -4.88
N ARG A 48 -1.76 -22.08 -5.72
CA ARG A 48 -0.76 -22.76 -6.57
C ARG A 48 0.67 -22.65 -6.05
N GLU A 49 0.98 -21.63 -5.26
CA GLU A 49 2.34 -21.40 -4.77
C GLU A 49 2.36 -20.95 -3.31
N GLY A 50 3.53 -21.11 -2.68
CA GLY A 50 3.78 -20.69 -1.30
C GLY A 50 3.32 -21.70 -0.24
N PRO A 51 3.26 -21.30 1.04
CA PRO A 51 3.05 -22.21 2.18
C PRO A 51 1.69 -22.91 2.22
N LEU A 52 0.74 -22.49 1.40
CA LEU A 52 -0.61 -23.06 1.31
C LEU A 52 -0.87 -23.69 -0.08
N ALA A 53 0.18 -23.98 -0.85
CA ALA A 53 0.03 -24.61 -2.16
C ALA A 53 -0.82 -25.89 -2.10
N ASN A 54 -1.67 -26.07 -3.12
CA ASN A 54 -2.66 -27.14 -3.27
C ASN A 54 -3.74 -27.18 -2.18
N ARG A 55 -3.94 -26.08 -1.44
CA ARG A 55 -5.08 -25.91 -0.54
C ARG A 55 -6.19 -25.13 -1.22
N GLU A 56 -7.41 -25.57 -1.00
CA GLU A 56 -8.61 -24.85 -1.39
C GLU A 56 -9.03 -23.87 -0.30
N MET A 57 -9.57 -22.74 -0.69
CA MET A 57 -10.13 -21.73 0.19
C MET A 57 -11.45 -21.24 -0.36
N GLU A 58 -12.39 -20.95 0.53
CA GLU A 58 -13.60 -20.22 0.21
C GLU A 58 -13.36 -18.72 0.45
N ILE A 59 -13.83 -17.90 -0.46
CA ILE A 59 -13.78 -16.45 -0.46
C ILE A 59 -15.20 -15.93 -0.65
N VAL A 60 -15.67 -15.15 0.32
CA VAL A 60 -16.98 -14.51 0.27
C VAL A 60 -16.81 -13.00 0.29
N THR A 61 -17.33 -12.32 -0.72
CA THR A 61 -17.30 -10.86 -0.84
C THR A 61 -18.68 -10.29 -0.54
N GLU A 62 -18.74 -9.33 0.38
CA GLU A 62 -19.96 -8.59 0.70
C GLU A 62 -19.77 -7.10 0.36
N ILE A 63 -20.63 -6.54 -0.50
CA ILE A 63 -20.58 -5.13 -0.89
C ILE A 63 -21.88 -4.45 -0.53
N PHE A 64 -21.79 -3.44 0.33
CA PHE A 64 -22.88 -2.56 0.74
C PHE A 64 -22.59 -1.13 0.27
N PRO A 65 -23.57 -0.20 0.32
CA PRO A 65 -23.36 1.18 -0.11
C PRO A 65 -22.13 1.85 0.53
N ASN A 66 -21.98 1.73 1.85
CA ASN A 66 -20.96 2.47 2.62
C ASN A 66 -19.80 1.59 3.11
N LYS A 67 -19.82 0.29 2.82
CA LYS A 67 -18.79 -0.64 3.29
C LYS A 67 -18.65 -1.85 2.37
N ALA A 68 -17.50 -2.51 2.42
CA ALA A 68 -17.32 -3.80 1.77
C ALA A 68 -16.39 -4.70 2.61
N ASN A 69 -16.56 -6.01 2.50
CA ASN A 69 -15.77 -6.99 3.23
C ASN A 69 -15.42 -8.16 2.31
N VAL A 70 -14.27 -8.76 2.55
CA VAL A 70 -13.94 -10.12 2.07
C VAL A 70 -13.69 -10.99 3.29
N PHE A 71 -14.25 -12.19 3.28
CA PHE A 71 -13.96 -13.24 4.26
C PHE A 71 -13.29 -14.39 3.53
N VAL A 72 -12.29 -14.99 4.19
CA VAL A 72 -11.64 -16.21 3.71
C VAL A 72 -11.86 -17.30 4.73
N SER A 73 -12.34 -18.45 4.26
CA SER A 73 -12.49 -19.67 5.05
C SER A 73 -11.64 -20.79 4.49
N MET A 74 -11.19 -21.69 5.37
CA MET A 74 -10.53 -22.93 4.99
C MET A 74 -11.02 -24.05 5.91
N ASN A 75 -11.46 -25.17 5.33
CA ASN A 75 -12.08 -26.28 6.07
C ASN A 75 -13.27 -25.84 6.94
N GLY A 76 -14.10 -24.91 6.44
CA GLY A 76 -15.27 -24.37 7.15
C GLY A 76 -14.96 -23.36 8.26
N GLU A 77 -13.68 -23.10 8.57
CA GLU A 77 -13.30 -22.08 9.54
C GLU A 77 -12.93 -20.76 8.85
N LYS A 78 -13.48 -19.63 9.33
CA LYS A 78 -13.05 -18.29 8.89
C LYS A 78 -11.64 -17.98 9.41
N ILE A 79 -10.69 -17.80 8.50
CA ILE A 79 -9.28 -17.56 8.81
C ILE A 79 -8.81 -16.13 8.48
N GLY A 80 -9.61 -15.36 7.75
CA GLY A 80 -9.29 -13.98 7.41
C GLY A 80 -10.52 -13.12 7.14
N ARG A 81 -10.37 -11.81 7.35
CA ARG A 81 -11.35 -10.79 6.95
C ARG A 81 -10.69 -9.48 6.54
N THR A 82 -11.35 -8.74 5.67
CA THR A 82 -11.04 -7.34 5.37
C THR A 82 -12.22 -6.45 5.73
N TYR A 83 -11.93 -5.18 6.06
CA TYR A 83 -12.94 -4.16 6.24
C TYR A 83 -12.58 -2.93 5.38
N ILE A 84 -13.52 -2.56 4.52
CA ILE A 84 -13.45 -1.35 3.70
C ILE A 84 -14.61 -0.44 4.06
N GLU A 85 -14.29 0.84 4.23
CA GLU A 85 -15.27 1.92 4.24
C GLU A 85 -15.35 2.57 2.85
N ARG A 86 -16.56 2.95 2.45
CA ARG A 86 -16.82 3.63 1.18
C ARG A 86 -17.36 5.03 1.45
N ASP A 87 -16.47 6.02 1.42
CA ASP A 87 -16.79 7.41 1.74
C ASP A 87 -16.17 8.41 0.72
N PRO A 88 -16.99 9.08 -0.13
CA PRO A 88 -18.43 8.89 -0.27
C PRO A 88 -18.75 7.55 -0.96
N PRO A 89 -19.94 6.98 -0.72
CA PRO A 89 -20.38 5.72 -1.34
C PRO A 89 -20.21 5.71 -2.86
N GLY A 90 -19.65 4.62 -3.40
CA GLY A 90 -19.43 4.48 -4.85
C GLY A 90 -18.22 5.23 -5.41
N VAL A 91 -17.50 5.99 -4.60
CA VAL A 91 -16.37 6.82 -5.04
C VAL A 91 -15.12 6.59 -4.18
N GLY A 92 -15.20 6.84 -2.88
CA GLY A 92 -14.07 6.63 -1.97
C GLY A 92 -13.96 5.18 -1.52
N VAL A 93 -12.75 4.65 -1.46
CA VAL A 93 -12.43 3.32 -0.96
C VAL A 93 -11.32 3.44 0.07
N ILE A 94 -11.62 3.11 1.31
CA ILE A 94 -10.68 3.16 2.43
C ILE A 94 -10.55 1.76 3.00
N LEU A 95 -9.41 1.11 2.76
CA LEU A 95 -9.06 -0.14 3.43
C LEU A 95 -8.62 0.16 4.85
N TRP A 96 -9.41 -0.30 5.81
CA TRP A 96 -9.22 -0.01 7.24
C TRP A 96 -8.47 -1.11 7.98
N ASP A 97 -8.82 -2.35 7.69
CA ASP A 97 -8.29 -3.50 8.43
C ASP A 97 -8.19 -4.72 7.52
N ILE A 98 -7.14 -5.50 7.77
CA ILE A 98 -6.98 -6.85 7.27
C ILE A 98 -6.54 -7.71 8.45
N ALA A 99 -7.43 -8.60 8.89
CA ALA A 99 -7.14 -9.54 9.95
C ALA A 99 -6.96 -10.94 9.38
N VAL A 100 -5.87 -11.61 9.76
CA VAL A 100 -5.59 -13.01 9.45
C VAL A 100 -5.25 -13.72 10.75
N LYS A 101 -5.89 -14.89 10.97
CA LYS A 101 -5.65 -15.74 12.15
C LYS A 101 -4.18 -16.15 12.23
N GLU A 102 -3.62 -16.20 13.45
CA GLU A 102 -2.18 -16.30 13.71
C GLU A 102 -1.47 -17.39 12.92
N GLY A 103 -1.96 -18.63 12.96
CA GLY A 103 -1.38 -19.76 12.21
C GLY A 103 -1.46 -19.66 10.68
N TYR A 104 -2.10 -18.61 10.15
CA TYR A 104 -2.29 -18.35 8.72
C TYR A 104 -1.59 -17.07 8.24
N ARG A 105 -0.96 -16.32 9.15
CA ARG A 105 -0.19 -15.12 8.82
C ARG A 105 1.02 -15.47 7.97
N ARG A 106 1.49 -14.50 7.16
CA ARG A 106 2.63 -14.65 6.22
C ARG A 106 2.46 -15.74 5.14
N LYS A 107 1.25 -16.28 4.97
CA LYS A 107 0.93 -17.26 3.93
C LYS A 107 0.21 -16.68 2.70
N GLY A 108 0.18 -15.35 2.57
CA GLY A 108 -0.38 -14.66 1.40
C GLY A 108 -1.88 -14.35 1.45
N ILE A 109 -2.61 -14.77 2.47
CA ILE A 109 -4.07 -14.58 2.58
C ILE A 109 -4.47 -13.10 2.57
N ALA A 110 -3.72 -12.24 3.27
CA ALA A 110 -3.96 -10.79 3.25
C ALA A 110 -3.86 -10.19 1.84
N SER A 111 -2.87 -10.63 1.05
CA SER A 111 -2.69 -10.20 -0.34
C SER A 111 -3.84 -10.67 -1.22
N ILE A 112 -4.29 -11.93 -1.06
CA ILE A 112 -5.43 -12.49 -1.80
C ILE A 112 -6.69 -11.67 -1.51
N MET A 113 -7.02 -11.46 -0.23
CA MET A 113 -8.23 -10.69 0.12
C MET A 113 -8.17 -9.26 -0.41
N THR A 114 -7.00 -8.62 -0.37
CA THR A 114 -6.80 -7.26 -0.92
C THR A 114 -6.99 -7.24 -2.43
N TYR A 115 -6.41 -8.21 -3.14
CA TYR A 115 -6.56 -8.38 -4.58
C TYR A 115 -8.05 -8.51 -4.94
N VAL A 116 -8.76 -9.44 -4.29
CA VAL A 116 -10.18 -9.70 -4.55
C VAL A 116 -11.00 -8.44 -4.31
N ILE A 117 -10.91 -7.82 -3.14
CA ILE A 117 -11.80 -6.71 -2.81
C ILE A 117 -11.55 -5.46 -3.67
N PHE A 118 -10.29 -5.14 -3.96
CA PHE A 118 -10.00 -3.97 -4.81
C PHE A 118 -10.43 -4.20 -6.25
N ARG A 119 -10.24 -5.41 -6.78
CA ARG A 119 -10.73 -5.78 -8.11
C ARG A 119 -12.25 -5.70 -8.19
N GLU A 120 -12.97 -6.30 -7.23
CA GLU A 120 -14.43 -6.24 -7.17
C GLU A 120 -14.96 -4.79 -7.10
N LEU A 121 -14.34 -3.95 -6.27
CA LEU A 121 -14.73 -2.54 -6.17
C LEU A 121 -14.46 -1.77 -7.47
N LEU A 122 -13.36 -2.03 -8.17
CA LEU A 122 -13.08 -1.43 -9.48
C LEU A 122 -14.07 -1.90 -10.56
N SER A 123 -14.52 -3.15 -10.51
CA SER A 123 -15.49 -3.68 -11.45
C SER A 123 -16.82 -2.94 -11.37
N ILE A 124 -17.26 -2.53 -10.18
CA ILE A 124 -18.56 -1.87 -9.96
C ILE A 124 -18.49 -0.33 -9.94
N GLN A 125 -17.32 0.27 -9.73
CA GLN A 125 -17.19 1.72 -9.61
C GLN A 125 -16.98 2.40 -10.97
N LYS A 126 -17.66 3.53 -11.19
CA LYS A 126 -17.38 4.44 -12.31
C LYS A 126 -16.10 5.24 -12.09
N THR A 127 -15.83 5.58 -10.84
CA THR A 127 -14.66 6.33 -10.42
C THR A 127 -14.27 5.90 -9.01
N ALA A 128 -12.98 5.81 -8.73
CA ALA A 128 -12.49 5.29 -7.46
C ALA A 128 -11.26 6.03 -6.95
N PHE A 129 -11.25 6.34 -5.65
CA PHE A 129 -10.09 6.83 -4.92
C PHE A 129 -9.72 5.83 -3.84
N PHE A 130 -8.46 5.45 -3.74
CA PHE A 130 -8.02 4.43 -2.78
C PHE A 130 -7.12 5.00 -1.70
N LYS A 131 -7.45 4.65 -0.46
CA LYS A 131 -6.64 4.90 0.73
C LYS A 131 -6.51 3.62 1.53
N ILE A 132 -5.41 3.50 2.24
CA ILE A 132 -5.17 2.47 3.25
C ILE A 132 -4.95 3.22 4.57
N ARG A 133 -5.78 2.91 5.56
CA ARG A 133 -5.67 3.47 6.89
C ARG A 133 -4.78 2.55 7.72
N MET A 134 -3.67 3.09 8.20
CA MET A 134 -2.84 2.38 9.17
C MET A 134 -3.31 2.77 10.57
N MET A 135 -3.61 1.80 11.42
CA MET A 135 -4.01 2.10 12.78
C MET A 135 -2.82 2.62 13.60
N ARG A 136 -3.11 3.67 14.41
CA ARG A 136 -2.30 4.36 15.44
C ARG A 136 -1.53 5.63 15.06
N LEU A 137 -1.87 6.70 15.79
CA LEU A 137 -0.97 7.79 16.17
C LEU A 137 -0.25 7.37 17.46
N MET A 138 1.09 7.32 17.45
CA MET A 138 1.87 7.07 18.68
C MET A 138 2.28 8.39 19.32
N LYS A 139 2.34 8.38 20.66
CA LYS A 139 2.88 9.50 21.42
C LYS A 139 4.37 9.27 21.71
N PRO A 140 5.23 10.32 21.66
CA PRO A 140 6.67 10.17 21.90
C PRO A 140 7.07 9.50 23.23
N ALA A 141 6.22 9.61 24.26
CA ALA A 141 6.46 9.07 25.60
C ALA A 141 6.12 7.58 25.77
N GLU A 142 5.52 6.93 24.76
CA GLU A 142 5.19 5.50 24.85
C GLU A 142 6.48 4.66 24.82
N LYS A 143 6.73 3.90 25.89
CA LYS A 143 7.91 3.01 26.00
C LYS A 143 7.71 1.67 25.30
N ASN A 144 6.46 1.22 25.16
CA ASN A 144 6.11 -0.04 24.51
C ASN A 144 5.63 0.21 23.08
N ILE A 145 6.52 0.74 22.25
CA ILE A 145 6.23 0.93 20.85
C ILE A 145 6.41 -0.41 20.14
N GLU A 146 5.31 -0.91 19.58
CA GLU A 146 5.28 -2.17 18.83
C GLU A 146 5.05 -1.86 17.36
N LEU A 147 5.86 -2.52 16.51
CA LEU A 147 5.65 -2.48 15.08
C LEU A 147 4.31 -3.15 14.74
N GLN A 148 3.43 -2.40 14.09
CA GLN A 148 2.14 -2.87 13.60
C GLN A 148 2.04 -2.66 12.10
N ASN A 149 1.01 -3.23 11.48
CA ASN A 149 0.66 -2.98 10.08
C ASN A 149 1.74 -3.40 9.06
N VAL A 150 2.65 -4.32 9.41
CA VAL A 150 3.72 -4.79 8.49
C VAL A 150 3.14 -5.36 7.20
N GLY A 151 2.23 -6.32 7.31
CA GLY A 151 1.64 -7.00 6.15
C GLY A 151 0.93 -6.03 5.21
N ILE A 152 0.09 -5.15 5.76
CA ILE A 152 -0.65 -4.16 4.98
C ILE A 152 0.27 -3.06 4.42
N GLY A 153 1.37 -2.71 5.11
CA GLY A 153 2.40 -1.82 4.59
C GLY A 153 3.15 -2.39 3.39
N VAL A 154 3.51 -3.68 3.45
CA VAL A 154 4.09 -4.40 2.30
C VAL A 154 3.11 -4.43 1.13
N ILE A 155 1.83 -4.75 1.37
CA ILE A 155 0.80 -4.76 0.33
C ILE A 155 0.62 -3.37 -0.28
N GLY A 156 0.52 -2.33 0.53
CA GLY A 156 0.38 -0.95 0.07
C GLY A 156 1.55 -0.52 -0.81
N ASN A 157 2.79 -0.77 -0.37
CA ASN A 157 3.99 -0.45 -1.14
C ASN A 157 4.03 -1.20 -2.49
N ARG A 158 3.73 -2.50 -2.50
CA ARG A 158 3.65 -3.32 -3.73
C ARG A 158 2.56 -2.87 -4.69
N LEU A 159 1.50 -2.28 -4.18
CA LEU A 159 0.40 -1.73 -4.95
C LEU A 159 0.63 -0.28 -5.41
N GLY A 160 1.80 0.31 -5.12
CA GLY A 160 2.11 1.69 -5.50
C GLY A 160 1.49 2.75 -4.58
N PHE A 161 0.95 2.36 -3.41
CA PHE A 161 0.54 3.33 -2.41
C PHE A 161 1.76 3.95 -1.74
N THR A 162 1.64 5.25 -1.45
CA THR A 162 2.68 6.01 -0.74
C THR A 162 2.12 6.58 0.55
N PRO A 163 2.95 6.80 1.58
CA PRO A 163 2.49 7.45 2.80
C PRO A 163 1.81 8.80 2.53
N GLU A 164 0.87 9.17 3.40
CA GLU A 164 0.15 10.44 3.33
C GLU A 164 1.09 11.64 3.50
N PHE A 165 2.16 11.45 4.27
CA PHE A 165 3.22 12.43 4.46
C PHE A 165 4.35 12.27 3.43
N ASN A 166 5.03 13.39 3.16
CA ASN A 166 6.20 13.41 2.30
C ASN A 166 7.43 12.90 3.06
N LEU A 167 7.75 11.61 2.89
CA LEU A 167 8.91 10.99 3.54
C LEU A 167 10.25 11.64 3.15
N ASP A 168 10.41 12.07 1.90
CA ASP A 168 11.62 12.77 1.45
C ASP A 168 11.84 14.11 2.16
N ARG A 169 10.79 14.71 2.71
CA ARG A 169 10.88 15.90 3.56
C ARG A 169 11.06 15.54 5.03
N LEU A 170 10.31 14.55 5.52
CA LEU A 170 10.32 14.19 6.94
C LEU A 170 11.60 13.49 7.39
N LEU A 171 12.21 12.69 6.51
CA LEU A 171 13.39 11.89 6.81
C LEU A 171 14.68 12.51 6.26
N LYS A 172 14.68 13.82 5.97
CA LYS A 172 15.93 14.54 5.74
C LYS A 172 16.79 14.49 7.00
N PRO A 173 18.13 14.34 6.89
CA PRO A 173 19.03 14.24 8.04
C PRO A 173 18.83 15.39 9.06
N ASP A 174 18.65 16.62 8.59
CA ASP A 174 18.44 17.80 9.44
C ASP A 174 17.11 17.79 10.23
N ASN A 175 16.15 16.96 9.85
CA ASN A 175 14.87 16.80 10.53
C ASN A 175 14.84 15.61 11.50
N ILE A 176 15.82 14.71 11.44
CA ILE A 176 15.94 13.57 12.35
C ILE A 176 16.56 14.06 13.67
N VAL A 177 15.92 13.69 14.78
CA VAL A 177 16.39 14.00 16.16
C VAL A 177 17.08 12.79 16.76
N SER A 178 16.47 11.62 16.59
CA SER A 178 17.07 10.37 17.01
C SER A 178 16.56 9.21 16.17
N LEU A 179 17.39 8.17 16.12
CA LEU A 179 17.13 6.95 15.37
C LEU A 179 17.53 5.77 16.26
N GLU A 180 16.55 4.94 16.61
CA GLU A 180 16.71 3.78 17.47
C GLU A 180 16.30 2.52 16.69
N VAL A 181 17.09 1.46 16.78
CA VAL A 181 16.71 0.15 16.24
C VAL A 181 15.98 -0.63 17.31
N LEU A 182 14.75 -1.02 17.03
CA LEU A 182 13.95 -1.91 17.84
C LEU A 182 14.16 -3.36 17.35
N PRO A 183 14.47 -4.31 18.25
CA PRO A 183 14.66 -5.70 17.87
C PRO A 183 13.36 -6.34 17.38
N ALA A 184 13.49 -7.43 16.63
CA ALA A 184 12.36 -8.26 16.24
C ALA A 184 11.61 -8.77 17.49
N LYS A 185 10.28 -8.87 17.38
CA LYS A 185 9.42 -9.35 18.47
C LYS A 185 8.37 -10.30 17.92
N GLY A 186 8.41 -11.57 18.34
CA GLY A 186 7.49 -12.59 17.85
C GLY A 186 7.61 -12.77 16.33
N GLU A 187 6.51 -12.52 15.61
CA GLU A 187 6.47 -12.60 14.14
C GLU A 187 6.84 -11.28 13.43
N PHE A 188 7.13 -10.20 14.16
CA PHE A 188 7.44 -8.90 13.58
C PHE A 188 8.94 -8.74 13.33
N PRO A 189 9.34 -8.20 12.15
CA PRO A 189 10.74 -7.90 11.85
C PRO A 189 11.29 -6.81 12.78
N PRO A 190 12.62 -6.59 12.80
CA PRO A 190 13.17 -5.39 13.39
C PRO A 190 12.56 -4.11 12.80
N SER A 191 12.64 -3.00 13.53
CA SER A 191 12.13 -1.71 13.06
C SER A 191 12.99 -0.55 13.51
N PHE A 192 12.84 0.58 12.85
CA PHE A 192 13.32 1.86 13.30
C PHE A 192 12.25 2.59 14.08
N LYS A 193 12.66 3.18 15.19
CA LYS A 193 12.00 4.32 15.80
C LYS A 193 12.75 5.59 15.43
N ILE A 194 12.11 6.40 14.61
CA ILE A 194 12.67 7.66 14.11
C ILE A 194 11.91 8.79 14.79
N VAL A 195 12.61 9.56 15.63
CA VAL A 195 12.07 10.77 16.22
C VAL A 195 12.46 11.94 15.31
N ILE A 196 11.48 12.73 14.90
CA ILE A 196 11.68 13.87 13.99
C ILE A 196 11.19 15.17 14.60
N LYS A 197 11.69 16.31 14.10
CA LYS A 197 11.35 17.65 14.64
C LYS A 197 9.93 18.08 14.29
N THR A 198 9.43 17.65 13.14
CA THR A 198 8.12 18.06 12.60
C THR A 198 7.06 16.99 12.78
N PHE A 199 5.78 17.36 12.86
CA PHE A 199 4.70 16.39 12.91
C PHE A 199 4.63 15.51 11.64
N PRO A 200 4.43 14.17 11.76
CA PRO A 200 4.29 13.38 12.99
C PRO A 200 5.62 13.19 13.74
N LEU A 201 5.63 13.39 15.07
CA LEU A 201 6.87 13.43 15.87
C LEU A 201 7.66 12.11 15.94
N VAL A 202 6.98 10.98 15.74
CA VAL A 202 7.59 9.64 15.77
C VAL A 202 7.09 8.82 14.59
N LEU A 203 8.03 8.26 13.84
CA LEU A 203 7.79 7.30 12.78
C LEU A 203 8.32 5.93 13.22
N ILE A 204 7.51 4.89 13.06
CA ILE A 204 7.94 3.50 13.18
C ILE A 204 7.98 2.90 11.81
N ALA A 205 9.16 2.46 11.39
CA ALA A 205 9.37 1.98 10.05
C ALA A 205 10.10 0.66 10.03
N PHE A 206 9.87 -0.14 8.99
CA PHE A 206 10.66 -1.33 8.70
C PHE A 206 11.22 -1.25 7.29
N VAL A 207 12.21 -2.09 7.03
CA VAL A 207 12.99 -2.08 5.82
C VAL A 207 12.54 -3.21 4.90
N LEU A 208 12.45 -2.93 3.61
CA LEU A 208 12.24 -3.92 2.56
C LEU A 208 13.56 -4.33 1.93
N ASP A 209 13.72 -5.62 1.72
CA ASP A 209 14.80 -6.21 0.94
C ASP A 209 14.73 -5.72 -0.52
N THR A 210 15.88 -5.37 -1.10
CA THR A 210 15.95 -4.73 -2.43
C THR A 210 15.47 -5.63 -3.55
N ASP A 211 15.60 -6.94 -3.38
CA ASP A 211 15.39 -7.91 -4.44
C ASP A 211 14.00 -8.55 -4.33
N THR A 212 13.56 -8.81 -3.10
CA THR A 212 12.32 -9.53 -2.83
C THR A 212 11.16 -8.63 -2.40
N LEU A 213 11.44 -7.37 -2.02
CA LEU A 213 10.47 -6.45 -1.41
C LEU A 213 9.71 -7.10 -0.24
N LYS A 214 10.38 -7.97 0.51
CA LYS A 214 9.91 -8.54 1.78
C LYS A 214 10.56 -7.78 2.93
N PRO A 215 9.93 -7.76 4.12
CA PRO A 215 10.58 -7.19 5.29
C PRO A 215 11.94 -7.86 5.55
N VAL A 216 12.96 -7.06 5.82
CA VAL A 216 14.28 -7.56 6.23
C VAL A 216 14.18 -8.01 7.69
N ASP A 217 14.53 -9.27 7.95
CA ASP A 217 14.54 -9.86 9.30
C ASP A 217 15.91 -9.74 9.99
N ASP A 218 16.98 -9.45 9.24
CA ASP A 218 18.33 -9.33 9.78
C ASP A 218 18.52 -8.00 10.55
N PHE A 219 18.70 -8.10 11.87
CA PHE A 219 18.95 -6.96 12.74
C PHE A 219 20.24 -6.19 12.37
N ARG A 220 21.27 -6.87 11.83
CA ARG A 220 22.54 -6.21 11.48
C ARG A 220 22.36 -5.19 10.36
N THR A 221 21.49 -5.48 9.40
CA THR A 221 21.10 -4.54 8.35
C THR A 221 20.58 -3.23 8.94
N TYR A 222 19.71 -3.29 9.96
CA TYR A 222 19.19 -2.09 10.62
C TYR A 222 20.30 -1.30 11.33
N VAL A 223 21.18 -1.98 12.07
CA VAL A 223 22.32 -1.33 12.74
C VAL A 223 23.29 -0.69 11.74
N GLN A 224 23.47 -1.28 10.56
CA GLN A 224 24.29 -0.70 9.50
C GLN A 224 23.64 0.58 8.94
N LEU A 225 22.33 0.57 8.72
CA LEU A 225 21.58 1.73 8.23
C LEU A 225 21.58 2.89 9.23
N THR A 226 21.73 2.65 10.54
CA THR A 226 21.84 3.72 11.53
C THR A 226 23.22 4.36 11.63
N LYS A 227 24.24 3.82 10.95
CA LYS A 227 25.59 4.41 10.99
C LYS A 227 25.68 5.74 10.24
N ASP A 228 24.79 5.96 9.27
CA ASP A 228 24.76 7.16 8.44
C ASP A 228 23.32 7.49 8.05
N GLU A 229 22.84 8.65 8.50
CA GLU A 229 21.49 9.16 8.21
C GLU A 229 21.24 9.34 6.71
N SER A 230 22.29 9.63 5.94
CA SER A 230 22.19 9.75 4.48
C SER A 230 21.80 8.42 3.82
N THR A 231 22.22 7.30 4.41
CA THR A 231 21.89 5.96 3.92
C THR A 231 20.40 5.68 4.09
N ILE A 232 19.80 5.97 5.25
CA ILE A 232 18.34 5.83 5.43
C ILE A 232 17.59 6.73 4.47
N TYR A 233 18.03 7.97 4.30
CA TYR A 233 17.42 8.89 3.33
C TYR A 233 17.44 8.33 1.90
N ASN A 234 18.55 7.72 1.48
CA ASN A 234 18.65 7.07 0.18
C ASN A 234 17.71 5.86 0.04
N TRP A 235 17.52 5.08 1.09
CA TRP A 235 16.58 3.94 1.10
C TRP A 235 15.12 4.40 1.01
N VAL A 236 14.78 5.50 1.69
CA VAL A 236 13.47 6.15 1.58
C VAL A 236 13.19 6.54 0.14
N ARG A 237 14.14 7.20 -0.53
CA ARG A 237 14.00 7.61 -1.94
C ARG A 237 13.85 6.44 -2.91
N ARG A 238 14.33 5.25 -2.53
CA ARG A 238 14.15 4.00 -3.27
C ARG A 238 12.83 3.29 -2.96
N GLY A 239 12.01 3.82 -2.05
CA GLY A 239 10.75 3.20 -1.63
C GLY A 239 10.91 1.97 -0.74
N LEU A 240 12.09 1.78 -0.12
CA LEU A 240 12.44 0.59 0.67
C LEU A 240 12.17 0.74 2.16
N ILE A 241 11.69 1.91 2.60
CA ILE A 241 11.29 2.17 3.97
C ILE A 241 9.77 2.28 4.02
N VAL A 242 9.15 1.44 4.84
CA VAL A 242 7.69 1.42 5.03
C VAL A 242 7.39 1.89 6.45
N VAL A 243 6.64 2.98 6.57
CA VAL A 243 6.17 3.48 7.87
C VAL A 243 4.88 2.76 8.26
N GLY A 244 4.87 2.11 9.43
CA GLY A 244 3.73 1.34 9.93
C GLY A 244 2.64 2.16 10.62
N ASN A 245 2.92 3.43 10.96
CA ASN A 245 2.01 4.32 11.72
C ASN A 245 1.56 5.57 10.95
N GLY A 246 1.45 5.47 9.62
CA GLY A 246 0.94 6.56 8.77
C GLY A 246 0.00 6.03 7.71
N ASN A 247 -1.04 6.79 7.34
CA ASN A 247 -1.94 6.34 6.27
C ASN A 247 -1.22 6.33 4.92
N TYR A 248 -1.76 5.57 3.97
CA TYR A 248 -1.21 5.40 2.63
C TYR A 248 -2.26 5.77 1.59
N TRP A 249 -1.88 6.56 0.60
CA TRP A 249 -2.75 7.05 -0.45
C TRP A 249 -2.25 6.57 -1.81
N LEU A 250 -3.19 6.20 -2.67
CA LEU A 250 -2.89 5.92 -4.06
C LEU A 250 -2.78 7.25 -4.82
N ARG A 251 -1.54 7.71 -5.01
CA ARG A 251 -1.22 8.93 -5.76
C ARG A 251 -1.01 8.61 -7.24
N ARG A 252 -0.95 9.66 -8.06
CA ARG A 252 -0.84 9.56 -9.53
C ARG A 252 0.27 8.59 -9.98
N ASN A 253 1.44 8.64 -9.35
CA ASN A 253 2.59 7.83 -9.74
C ASN A 253 2.42 6.32 -9.45
N GLY A 254 1.49 5.95 -8.57
CA GLY A 254 1.24 4.56 -8.20
C GLY A 254 0.09 3.91 -8.96
N ILE A 255 -0.70 4.68 -9.73
CA ILE A 255 -1.93 4.16 -10.35
C ILE A 255 -1.62 3.05 -11.37
N ASP A 256 -0.59 3.23 -12.21
CA ASP A 256 -0.22 2.26 -13.23
C ASP A 256 0.22 0.93 -12.57
N GLN A 257 1.04 1.02 -11.52
CA GLN A 257 1.43 -0.13 -10.71
C GLN A 257 0.22 -0.83 -10.09
N PHE A 258 -0.69 -0.06 -9.49
CA PHE A 258 -1.90 -0.57 -8.86
C PHE A 258 -2.75 -1.40 -9.82
N VAL A 259 -3.07 -0.85 -11.00
CA VAL A 259 -3.92 -1.55 -11.98
C VAL A 259 -3.22 -2.76 -12.57
N ASN A 260 -1.91 -2.67 -12.83
CA ASN A 260 -1.11 -3.78 -13.33
C ASN A 260 -1.06 -4.98 -12.37
N HIS A 261 -1.22 -4.74 -11.07
CA HIS A 261 -1.24 -5.80 -10.05
C HIS A 261 -2.62 -6.39 -9.79
N LEU A 262 -3.69 -5.74 -10.27
CA LEU A 262 -5.08 -6.16 -10.05
C LEU A 262 -5.75 -6.74 -11.29
N ALA A 263 -5.40 -6.26 -12.47
CA ALA A 263 -6.05 -6.68 -13.70
C ALA A 263 -5.56 -8.05 -14.17
N THR A 264 -6.47 -8.85 -14.74
CA THR A 264 -6.16 -10.15 -15.33
C THR A 264 -5.63 -10.06 -16.76
N ASP A 265 -5.93 -8.96 -17.45
CA ASP A 265 -5.54 -8.71 -18.83
C ASP A 265 -5.40 -7.21 -19.13
N GLU A 266 -4.90 -6.89 -20.32
CA GLU A 266 -4.66 -5.51 -20.77
C GLU A 266 -5.95 -4.67 -20.86
N TRP A 267 -7.05 -5.28 -21.26
CA TRP A 267 -8.33 -4.58 -21.42
C TRP A 267 -8.89 -4.16 -20.06
N GLU A 268 -8.91 -5.09 -19.11
CA GLU A 268 -9.28 -4.83 -17.72
C GLU A 268 -8.35 -3.77 -17.10
N ALA A 269 -7.04 -3.86 -17.35
CA ALA A 269 -6.07 -2.90 -16.84
C ALA A 269 -6.37 -1.47 -17.34
N ARG A 270 -6.68 -1.32 -18.62
CA ARG A 270 -7.06 -0.04 -19.22
C ARG A 270 -8.38 0.49 -18.69
N ASP A 271 -9.37 -0.36 -18.49
CA ASP A 271 -10.66 0.02 -17.90
C ASP A 271 -10.48 0.50 -16.45
N PHE A 272 -9.80 -0.30 -15.62
CA PHE A 272 -9.48 0.07 -14.24
C PHE A 272 -8.70 1.37 -14.18
N ARG A 273 -7.71 1.55 -15.07
CA ARG A 273 -6.91 2.78 -15.13
C ARG A 273 -7.73 4.04 -15.40
N ARG A 274 -8.80 3.91 -16.20
CA ARG A 274 -9.73 5.02 -16.49
C ARG A 274 -10.66 5.34 -15.33
N LYS A 275 -10.90 4.40 -14.42
CA LYS A 275 -11.75 4.57 -13.23
C LYS A 275 -11.00 5.17 -12.05
N VAL A 276 -9.73 4.80 -11.86
CA VAL A 276 -8.93 5.26 -10.70
C VAL A 276 -8.58 6.74 -10.84
N ARG A 277 -8.72 7.48 -9.73
CA ARG A 277 -8.30 8.87 -9.60
C ARG A 277 -7.27 8.99 -8.48
N PRO A 278 -6.25 9.85 -8.63
CA PRO A 278 -5.29 10.09 -7.57
C PRO A 278 -5.97 10.79 -6.40
N VAL A 279 -5.61 10.40 -5.18
CA VAL A 279 -5.92 11.13 -3.94
C VAL A 279 -5.05 12.37 -3.81
#